data_AF-A0A4Z2CEP8-F1
#
_entry.id   AF-A0A4Z2CEP8-F1
#
_cell.length_a   1.000
_cell.length_b   1.000
_cell.length_c   1.000
_cell.angle_alpha   90.00
_cell.angle_beta   90.00
_cell.angle_gamma   90.00
#
_symmetry.space_group_name_H-M   'P 1'
#
loop_
_entity.id
_entity.type
_entity.pdbx_description
1 polymer ?
#
loop_
_entity_poly.entity_id
_entity_poly.type
_entity_poly.pdbx_seq_one_letter_code
_entity_poly.pdbx_strand_id
1 'polypeptide(L)'
;MFHVATKLPFTDGDPQQLQRKRHIGNDIVALVYQEGNTPFLSDVIKIQSTEGMDKRVYQVSVTAREDVPPFGPALPDPPIFTERSLLREFLLTKLINAEISCYKAQQFSRLELRTRSSLLENLQAELSTRSRCMMGDPSTSTLASAESARGTSEGSGGFIENFKRAIRVRSHSFETLGVPKKVSGSTSQKPKDRERL
;
A
#
# COMPACT_ATOMS: atom_id res chain seq x y z
N MET A 1 5.85 -0.40 -3.75
CA MET A 1 6.47 -1.37 -2.82
C MET A 1 6.09 -2.76 -3.29
N PHE A 2 6.94 -3.78 -3.13
CA PHE A 2 6.61 -5.16 -3.53
C PHE A 2 6.61 -6.09 -2.33
N HIS A 3 5.52 -6.84 -2.13
CA HIS A 3 5.48 -7.95 -1.19
C HIS A 3 6.00 -9.22 -1.88
N VAL A 4 7.31 -9.48 -1.75
CA VAL A 4 7.94 -10.64 -2.39
C VAL A 4 7.78 -11.87 -1.50
N ALA A 5 6.95 -12.84 -1.92
CA ALA A 5 6.61 -14.03 -1.13
C ALA A 5 7.83 -14.78 -0.57
N THR A 6 8.90 -14.92 -1.37
CA THR A 6 10.14 -15.61 -0.97
C THR A 6 11.02 -14.80 -0.03
N LYS A 7 10.79 -13.49 0.10
CA LYS A 7 11.49 -12.61 1.05
C LYS A 7 10.69 -12.31 2.32
N LEU A 8 9.41 -12.69 2.36
CA LEU A 8 8.63 -12.62 3.59
C LEU A 8 8.99 -13.77 4.53
N PRO A 9 8.95 -13.57 5.86
CA PRO A 9 9.25 -14.61 6.83
C PRO A 9 8.49 -15.91 6.56
N PHE A 10 9.16 -17.04 6.73
CA PHE A 10 8.53 -18.36 6.73
C PHE A 10 8.16 -18.73 8.15
N THR A 11 6.96 -19.27 8.35
CA THR A 11 6.51 -19.73 9.67
C THR A 11 6.36 -21.24 9.66
N ASP A 12 7.22 -21.94 10.39
CA ASP A 12 7.12 -23.38 10.59
C ASP A 12 5.81 -23.73 11.32
N GLY A 13 5.15 -24.81 10.90
CA GLY A 13 3.86 -25.24 11.47
C GLY A 13 2.63 -24.44 10.97
N ASP A 14 2.81 -23.46 10.08
CA ASP A 14 1.72 -22.76 9.40
C ASP A 14 1.65 -23.16 7.91
N PRO A 15 0.90 -24.22 7.54
CA PRO A 15 0.82 -24.65 6.14
C PRO A 15 0.17 -23.61 5.22
N GLN A 16 -0.63 -22.68 5.76
CA GLN A 16 -1.27 -21.63 4.97
C GLN A 16 -0.39 -20.37 4.81
N GLN A 17 0.70 -20.26 5.59
CA GLN A 17 1.59 -19.10 5.63
C GLN A 17 0.80 -17.79 5.77
N LEU A 18 -0.07 -17.71 6.78
CA LEU A 18 -1.00 -16.60 7.02
C LEU A 18 -0.31 -15.25 7.08
N GLN A 19 0.92 -15.18 7.60
CA GLN A 19 1.69 -13.94 7.62
C GLN A 19 2.01 -13.44 6.21
N ARG A 20 2.41 -14.34 5.31
CA ARG A 20 2.65 -13.98 3.89
C ARG A 20 1.34 -13.62 3.20
N LYS A 21 0.30 -14.42 3.44
CA LYS A 21 -1.03 -14.23 2.86
C LYS A 21 -1.67 -12.91 3.32
N ARG A 22 -1.42 -12.46 4.55
CA ARG A 22 -1.88 -11.16 5.05
C ARG A 22 -1.33 -9.99 4.24
N HIS A 23 -0.10 -10.08 3.76
CA HIS A 23 0.47 -9.02 2.92
C HIS A 23 -0.02 -9.16 1.48
N ILE A 24 0.25 -10.30 0.85
CA ILE A 24 -0.02 -10.51 -0.58
C ILE A 24 -1.53 -10.59 -0.88
N GLY A 25 -2.30 -11.22 0.00
CA GLY A 25 -3.76 -11.38 -0.19
C GLY A 25 -4.55 -10.10 0.02
N ASN A 26 -3.91 -9.03 0.52
CA ASN A 26 -4.50 -7.70 0.60
C ASN A 26 -4.02 -6.77 -0.53
N ASP A 27 -3.11 -7.23 -1.40
CA ASP A 27 -2.70 -6.48 -2.57
C ASP A 27 -3.81 -6.53 -3.64
N ILE A 28 -4.01 -5.42 -4.34
CA ILE A 28 -5.02 -5.31 -5.41
C ILE A 28 -4.52 -6.02 -6.68
N VAL A 29 -3.22 -5.95 -6.95
CA VAL A 29 -2.58 -6.52 -8.14
C VAL A 29 -1.38 -7.34 -7.71
N ALA A 30 -1.25 -8.55 -8.24
CA ALA A 30 -0.10 -9.41 -8.02
C ALA A 30 0.58 -9.79 -9.33
N LEU A 31 1.89 -10.02 -9.22
CA LEU A 31 2.75 -10.53 -10.29
C LEU A 31 3.20 -11.93 -9.91
N VAL A 32 2.91 -12.89 -10.78
CA VAL A 32 3.28 -14.29 -10.61
C VAL A 32 4.44 -14.61 -11.55
N TYR A 33 5.61 -14.87 -10.98
CA TYR A 33 6.73 -15.44 -11.70
C TYR A 33 6.59 -16.95 -11.72
N GLN A 34 6.53 -17.53 -12.91
CA GLN A 34 6.38 -18.96 -13.11
C GLN A 34 7.59 -19.53 -13.84
N GLU A 35 8.19 -20.53 -13.21
CA GLU A 35 9.20 -21.40 -13.79
C GLU A 35 8.52 -22.70 -14.28
N GLY A 36 8.71 -23.05 -15.55
CA GLY A 36 8.04 -24.19 -16.18
C GLY A 36 6.58 -23.92 -16.59
N ASN A 37 5.86 -24.99 -16.98
CA ASN A 37 4.50 -24.90 -17.56
C ASN A 37 3.40 -25.43 -16.62
N THR A 38 3.39 -24.99 -15.36
CA THR A 38 2.30 -25.28 -14.43
C THR A 38 1.05 -24.45 -14.78
N PRO A 39 -0.13 -25.06 -14.94
CA PRO A 39 -1.37 -24.30 -15.06
C PRO A 39 -1.58 -23.47 -13.80
N PHE A 40 -1.88 -22.18 -13.97
CA PHE A 40 -2.15 -21.27 -12.87
C PHE A 40 -3.40 -20.47 -13.23
N LEU A 41 -4.47 -20.69 -12.46
CA LEU A 41 -5.76 -20.02 -12.63
C LEU A 41 -5.93 -19.03 -11.48
N SER A 42 -5.55 -17.78 -11.70
CA SER A 42 -5.97 -16.68 -10.85
C SER A 42 -5.94 -15.37 -11.63
N ASP A 43 -6.64 -14.35 -11.13
CA ASP A 43 -6.73 -13.01 -11.73
C ASP A 43 -5.46 -12.20 -11.45
N VAL A 44 -4.36 -12.49 -12.16
CA VAL A 44 -3.04 -11.90 -11.92
C VAL A 44 -2.28 -11.67 -13.22
N ILE A 45 -1.27 -10.80 -13.16
CA ILE A 45 -0.28 -10.73 -14.23
C ILE A 45 0.69 -11.90 -14.04
N LYS A 46 0.73 -12.81 -15.01
CA LYS A 46 1.62 -13.97 -15.01
C LYS A 46 2.79 -13.74 -15.96
N ILE A 47 3.99 -14.06 -15.49
CA ILE A 47 5.23 -14.04 -16.26
C ILE A 47 5.78 -15.44 -16.25
N GLN A 48 5.88 -16.05 -17.43
CA GLN A 48 6.52 -17.33 -17.62
C GLN A 48 7.91 -17.09 -18.22
N SER A 49 8.95 -17.50 -17.51
CA SER A 49 10.31 -17.49 -18.07
C SER A 49 10.55 -18.81 -18.80
N THR A 50 11.02 -18.72 -20.03
CA THR A 50 11.59 -19.86 -20.75
C THR A 50 13.07 -19.62 -20.98
N GLU A 51 13.90 -20.60 -20.60
CA GLU A 51 15.31 -20.59 -20.97
C GLU A 51 15.41 -21.11 -22.42
N GLY A 52 15.56 -20.19 -23.37
CA GLY A 52 15.92 -20.53 -24.74
C GLY A 52 17.42 -20.85 -24.84
N MET A 53 17.82 -21.47 -25.95
CA MET A 53 19.17 -22.04 -26.16
C MET A 53 20.37 -21.08 -25.96
N ASP A 54 20.17 -19.77 -25.77
CA ASP A 54 21.26 -18.85 -25.41
C ASP A 54 20.83 -17.52 -24.74
N LYS A 55 19.51 -17.25 -24.59
CA LYS A 55 18.98 -16.02 -23.97
C LYS A 55 17.70 -16.31 -23.20
N ARG A 56 17.52 -15.65 -22.05
CA ARG A 56 16.27 -15.70 -21.28
C ARG A 56 15.18 -14.95 -22.02
N VAL A 57 14.07 -15.65 -22.24
CA VAL A 57 12.87 -15.10 -22.89
C VAL A 57 11.75 -15.10 -21.85
N TYR A 58 11.01 -13.99 -21.81
CA TYR A 58 9.89 -13.83 -20.89
C TYR A 58 8.59 -13.75 -21.68
N GLN A 59 7.71 -14.74 -21.51
CA GLN A 59 6.35 -14.70 -22.03
C GLN A 59 5.43 -14.13 -20.95
N VAL A 60 4.63 -13.13 -21.30
CA VAL A 60 3.76 -12.43 -20.36
C VAL A 60 2.30 -12.71 -20.71
N SER A 61 1.51 -13.05 -19.72
CA SER A 61 0.05 -13.12 -19.82
C SER A 61 -0.60 -12.31 -18.72
N VAL A 62 -1.81 -11.83 -18.99
CA VAL A 62 -2.57 -10.98 -18.07
C VAL A 62 -3.94 -11.61 -17.89
N THR A 63 -4.32 -11.85 -16.66
CA THR A 63 -5.68 -12.22 -16.27
C THR A 63 -6.19 -11.20 -15.26
N ALA A 64 -7.48 -10.91 -15.33
CA ALA A 64 -8.18 -9.99 -14.46
C ALA A 64 -9.64 -10.43 -14.36
N ARG A 65 -10.32 -9.99 -13.29
CA ARG A 65 -11.77 -10.19 -13.15
C ARG A 65 -12.53 -9.52 -14.29
N GLU A 66 -13.69 -10.07 -14.61
CA GLU A 66 -14.56 -9.57 -15.69
C GLU A 66 -15.03 -8.12 -15.48
N ASP A 67 -15.17 -7.68 -14.24
CA ASP A 67 -15.61 -6.32 -13.89
C ASP A 67 -14.49 -5.28 -13.92
N VAL A 68 -13.24 -5.69 -14.22
CA VAL A 68 -12.10 -4.79 -14.38
C VAL A 68 -11.98 -4.37 -15.84
N PRO A 69 -12.07 -3.07 -16.18
CA PRO A 69 -11.90 -2.60 -17.55
C PRO A 69 -10.50 -2.92 -18.10
N PRO A 70 -10.33 -3.06 -19.42
CA PRO A 70 -9.02 -3.21 -20.04
C PRO A 70 -8.06 -2.06 -19.67
N PHE A 71 -6.78 -2.40 -19.47
CA PHE A 71 -5.74 -1.45 -19.08
C PHE A 71 -4.46 -1.63 -19.90
N GLY A 72 -3.78 -0.53 -20.19
CA GLY A 72 -2.55 -0.50 -20.98
C GLY A 72 -1.28 -0.75 -20.15
N PRO A 73 -0.10 -0.85 -20.80
CA PRO A 73 0.10 -0.99 -22.24
C PRO A 73 -0.45 -2.32 -22.79
N ALA A 74 -0.85 -2.39 -24.07
CA ALA A 74 -1.28 -3.64 -24.68
C ALA A 74 -0.13 -4.66 -24.73
N LEU A 75 -0.44 -5.95 -24.63
CA LEU A 75 0.59 -6.99 -24.83
C LEU A 75 1.13 -6.89 -26.27
N PRO A 76 2.44 -7.09 -26.47
CA PRO A 76 2.97 -7.24 -27.82
C PRO A 76 2.41 -8.51 -28.46
N ASP A 77 2.42 -8.56 -29.79
CA ASP A 77 2.07 -9.74 -30.56
C ASP A 77 3.28 -10.18 -31.39
N PRO A 78 4.02 -11.24 -30.99
CA PRO A 78 3.72 -12.17 -29.89
C PRO A 78 4.03 -11.58 -28.49
N PRO A 79 3.42 -12.10 -27.40
CA PRO A 79 3.55 -11.55 -26.04
C PRO A 79 4.87 -11.94 -25.35
N ILE A 80 5.98 -11.65 -26.02
CA ILE A 80 7.33 -12.12 -25.71
C ILE A 80 8.27 -10.92 -25.52
N PHE A 81 9.05 -10.96 -24.44
CA PHE A 81 10.09 -9.98 -24.14
C PHE A 81 11.45 -10.65 -24.02
N THR A 82 12.43 -10.12 -24.73
CA THR A 82 13.84 -10.57 -24.69
C THR A 82 14.72 -9.58 -23.92
N GLU A 83 14.36 -8.30 -23.93
CA GLU A 83 15.10 -7.25 -23.22
C GLU A 83 14.52 -6.98 -21.83
N ARG A 84 15.38 -7.04 -20.80
CA ARG A 84 14.97 -6.86 -19.40
C ARG A 84 14.51 -5.43 -19.08
N SER A 85 15.12 -4.43 -19.69
CA SER A 85 14.76 -3.01 -19.54
C SER A 85 13.32 -2.76 -20.01
N LEU A 86 13.00 -3.19 -21.23
CA LEU A 86 11.67 -3.10 -21.83
C LEU A 86 10.63 -3.89 -21.03
N LEU A 87 10.96 -5.12 -20.61
CA LEU A 87 10.08 -5.91 -19.74
C LEU A 87 9.79 -5.17 -18.44
N ARG A 88 10.82 -4.60 -17.79
CA ARG A 88 10.65 -3.87 -16.53
C ARG A 88 9.75 -2.67 -16.69
N GLU A 89 9.97 -1.85 -17.72
CA GLU A 89 9.14 -0.67 -18.00
C GLU A 89 7.68 -1.06 -18.31
N PHE A 90 7.51 -2.08 -19.15
CA PHE A 90 6.20 -2.65 -19.47
C PHE A 90 5.47 -3.10 -18.20
N LEU A 91 6.11 -3.91 -17.37
CA LEU A 91 5.49 -4.47 -16.16
C LEU A 91 5.12 -3.39 -15.14
N LEU A 92 6.01 -2.44 -14.88
CA LEU A 92 5.73 -1.36 -13.92
C LEU A 92 4.54 -0.53 -14.38
N THR A 93 4.51 -0.14 -15.65
CA THR A 93 3.41 0.62 -16.24
C THR A 93 2.11 -0.19 -16.23
N LYS A 94 2.19 -1.48 -16.60
CA LYS A 94 1.05 -2.40 -16.65
C LYS A 94 0.45 -2.63 -15.27
N LEU A 95 1.28 -2.82 -14.23
CA LEU A 95 0.84 -3.02 -12.85
C LEU A 95 0.14 -1.77 -12.28
N ILE A 96 0.71 -0.58 -12.52
CA ILE A 96 0.09 0.68 -12.06
C ILE A 96 -1.27 0.87 -12.75
N ASN A 97 -1.33 0.68 -14.06
CA ASN A 97 -2.59 0.82 -14.80
C ASN A 97 -3.61 -0.26 -14.43
N ALA A 98 -3.15 -1.48 -14.10
CA ALA A 98 -4.02 -2.53 -13.56
C ALA A 98 -4.67 -2.07 -12.26
N GLU A 99 -3.89 -1.52 -11.32
CA GLU A 99 -4.42 -1.04 -10.04
C GLU A 99 -5.43 0.10 -10.23
N ILE A 100 -5.10 1.07 -11.09
CA ILE A 100 -6.02 2.16 -11.45
C ILE A 100 -7.32 1.60 -12.06
N SER A 101 -7.23 0.57 -12.90
CA SER A 101 -8.41 -0.06 -13.50
C SER A 101 -9.23 -0.83 -12.48
N CYS A 102 -8.59 -1.49 -11.51
CA CYS A 102 -9.28 -2.19 -10.42
C CYS A 102 -10.18 -1.26 -9.61
N TYR A 103 -9.81 0.02 -9.41
CA TYR A 103 -10.69 0.98 -8.72
C TYR A 103 -12.01 1.25 -9.45
N LYS A 104 -12.05 1.02 -10.78
CA LYS A 104 -13.27 1.15 -11.58
C LYS A 104 -14.18 -0.08 -11.46
N ALA A 105 -13.70 -1.19 -10.91
CA ALA A 105 -14.52 -2.37 -10.67
C ALA A 105 -15.63 -2.09 -9.66
N GLN A 106 -16.72 -2.86 -9.73
CA GLN A 106 -17.96 -2.53 -9.01
C GLN A 106 -17.78 -2.49 -7.48
N GLN A 107 -16.98 -3.40 -6.92
CA GLN A 107 -16.76 -3.47 -5.48
C GLN A 107 -15.97 -2.26 -4.97
N PHE A 108 -14.93 -1.85 -5.70
CA PHE A 108 -14.08 -0.71 -5.32
C PHE A 108 -14.78 0.62 -5.55
N SER A 109 -15.39 0.82 -6.73
CA SER A 109 -16.08 2.06 -7.09
C SER A 109 -17.24 2.39 -6.15
N ARG A 110 -18.01 1.39 -5.69
CA ARG A 110 -19.09 1.61 -4.69
C ARG A 110 -18.54 2.08 -3.35
N LEU A 111 -17.45 1.47 -2.88
CA LEU A 111 -16.83 1.84 -1.62
C LEU A 111 -16.21 3.24 -1.71
N GLU A 112 -15.51 3.54 -2.81
CA GLU A 112 -14.94 4.85 -3.12
C GLU A 112 -16.02 5.93 -3.13
N LEU A 113 -17.12 5.71 -3.86
CA LEU A 113 -18.22 6.67 -3.95
C LEU A 113 -18.81 6.98 -2.58
N ARG A 114 -19.04 5.95 -1.75
CA ARG A 114 -19.55 6.13 -0.38
C ARG A 114 -18.61 6.98 0.47
N THR A 115 -17.31 6.71 0.42
CA THR A 115 -16.30 7.47 1.16
C THR A 115 -16.21 8.91 0.64
N ARG A 116 -16.25 9.10 -0.69
CA ARG A 116 -16.24 10.42 -1.34
C ARG A 116 -17.44 11.26 -0.92
N SER A 117 -18.65 10.71 -0.96
CA SER A 117 -19.86 11.43 -0.56
C SER A 117 -19.78 11.89 0.90
N SER A 118 -19.40 10.98 1.81
CA SER A 118 -19.26 11.32 3.23
C SER A 118 -18.19 12.40 3.48
N LEU A 119 -17.05 12.35 2.78
CA LEU A 119 -16.02 13.38 2.88
C LEU A 119 -16.50 14.73 2.37
N LEU A 120 -17.26 14.76 1.26
CA LEU A 120 -17.79 15.99 0.68
C LEU A 120 -18.89 16.63 1.52
N GLU A 121 -19.81 15.82 2.07
CA GLU A 121 -20.85 16.29 2.99
C GLU A 121 -20.23 16.92 4.22
N ASN A 122 -19.23 16.27 4.82
CA ASN A 122 -18.52 16.81 5.98
C ASN A 122 -17.78 18.11 5.64
N LEU A 123 -17.10 18.16 4.50
CA LEU A 123 -16.42 19.38 4.04
C LEU A 123 -17.42 20.53 3.82
N GLN A 124 -18.58 20.24 3.22
CA GLN A 124 -19.62 21.23 2.97
C GLN A 124 -20.22 21.77 4.27
N ALA A 125 -20.49 20.90 5.25
CA ALA A 125 -20.99 21.30 6.57
C ALA A 125 -19.98 22.18 7.33
N GLU A 126 -18.70 21.81 7.29
CA GLU A 126 -17.62 22.57 7.93
C GLU A 126 -17.45 23.95 7.30
N LEU A 127 -17.35 24.03 5.97
CA LEU A 127 -17.21 25.30 5.26
C LEU A 127 -18.44 26.20 5.44
N SER A 128 -19.65 25.63 5.43
CA SER A 128 -20.89 26.37 5.66
C SER A 128 -20.93 26.97 7.07
N THR A 129 -20.50 26.20 8.07
CA THR A 129 -20.44 26.67 9.46
C THR A 129 -19.41 27.78 9.63
N ARG A 130 -18.19 27.61 9.10
CA ARG A 130 -17.16 28.66 9.13
C ARG A 130 -17.61 29.94 8.42
N SER A 131 -18.27 29.80 7.27
CA SER A 131 -18.78 30.95 6.50
C SER A 131 -19.85 31.73 7.27
N ARG A 132 -20.77 31.02 7.96
CA ARG A 132 -21.77 31.67 8.83
C ARG A 132 -21.13 32.43 9.99
N CYS A 133 -20.12 31.84 10.64
CA CYS A 133 -19.38 32.52 11.71
C CYS A 133 -18.70 33.80 11.20
N MET A 134 -18.10 33.77 10.01
CA MET A 134 -17.45 34.95 9.41
C MET A 134 -18.42 36.08 9.07
N MET A 135 -19.67 35.77 8.70
CA MET A 135 -20.69 36.77 8.38
C MET A 135 -21.41 37.33 9.62
N GLY A 136 -21.01 36.94 10.83
CA GLY A 136 -21.55 37.49 12.07
C GLY A 136 -22.95 37.01 12.43
N ASP A 137 -23.36 35.82 11.96
CA ASP A 137 -24.67 35.24 12.31
C ASP A 137 -24.73 34.86 13.81
N PRO A 138 -25.59 35.51 14.62
CA PRO A 138 -25.65 35.35 16.07
C PRO A 138 -26.21 34.00 16.54
N SER A 139 -26.71 33.16 15.63
CA SER A 139 -27.12 31.78 15.98
C SER A 139 -25.94 30.89 16.40
N THR A 140 -24.70 31.31 16.15
CA THR A 140 -23.46 30.62 16.63
C THR A 140 -22.80 31.30 17.83
N SER A 141 -23.13 32.56 18.15
CA SER A 141 -22.53 33.27 19.29
C SER A 141 -23.02 32.77 20.65
N THR A 142 -24.16 32.08 20.73
CA THR A 142 -24.64 31.49 21.99
C THR A 142 -23.82 30.27 22.44
N LEU A 143 -23.08 29.62 21.54
CA LEU A 143 -22.14 28.55 21.89
C LEU A 143 -20.73 29.09 22.15
N ALA A 144 -20.32 30.18 21.49
CA ALA A 144 -19.00 30.77 21.69
C ALA A 144 -18.83 31.49 23.04
N SER A 145 -19.91 32.07 23.61
CA SER A 145 -19.82 32.74 24.91
C SER A 145 -19.76 31.81 26.13
N ALA A 146 -20.06 30.51 25.99
CA ALA A 146 -19.93 29.55 27.09
C ALA A 146 -18.51 28.98 27.26
N GLU A 147 -17.61 29.18 26.29
CA GLU A 147 -16.26 28.61 26.30
C GLU A 147 -15.15 29.61 26.69
N SER A 148 -15.48 30.86 27.01
CA SER A 148 -14.47 31.86 27.43
C SER A 148 -13.89 31.61 28.83
N ALA A 149 -14.21 30.49 29.48
CA ALA A 149 -13.75 30.17 30.84
C ALA A 149 -12.84 28.94 30.95
N ARG A 150 -12.51 28.21 29.86
CA ARG A 150 -11.58 27.07 29.94
C ARG A 150 -10.70 26.95 28.70
N GLY A 151 -9.47 27.45 28.85
CA GLY A 151 -8.22 26.93 28.28
C GLY A 151 -8.22 26.50 26.81
N THR A 152 -7.46 27.25 25.99
CA THR A 152 -6.70 26.76 24.81
C THR A 152 -7.28 25.51 24.13
N SER A 153 -8.10 25.74 23.10
CA SER A 153 -8.59 24.71 22.17
C SER A 153 -7.43 24.13 21.33
N GLU A 154 -6.62 23.27 21.94
CA GLU A 154 -5.85 22.24 21.25
C GLU A 154 -6.74 20.99 21.18
N GLY A 155 -7.63 20.89 20.19
CA GLY A 155 -8.42 19.66 20.09
C GLY A 155 -9.57 19.59 19.08
N SER A 156 -9.93 20.68 18.39
CA SER A 156 -10.95 20.60 17.32
C SER A 156 -10.34 20.04 16.04
N GLY A 157 -9.84 18.81 16.11
CA GLY A 157 -9.41 18.05 14.94
C GLY A 157 -10.65 17.62 14.17
N GLY A 158 -11.06 18.47 13.22
CA GLY A 158 -12.20 18.18 12.34
C GLY A 158 -12.09 16.79 11.70
N PHE A 159 -13.19 16.27 11.18
CA PHE A 159 -13.23 14.94 10.54
C PHE A 159 -12.07 14.71 9.55
N ILE A 160 -11.66 15.74 8.81
CA ILE A 160 -10.54 15.69 7.88
C ILE A 160 -9.20 15.45 8.60
N GLU A 161 -8.99 16.02 9.78
CA GLU A 161 -7.79 15.80 10.59
C GLU A 161 -7.77 14.38 11.17
N ASN A 162 -8.93 13.88 11.63
CA ASN A 162 -9.08 12.49 12.05
C ASN A 162 -8.86 11.51 10.88
N PHE A 163 -9.35 11.84 9.69
CA PHE A 163 -9.13 11.05 8.47
C PHE A 163 -7.66 11.09 8.03
N LYS A 164 -7.02 12.26 8.03
CA LYS A 164 -5.58 12.42 7.78
C LYS A 164 -4.76 11.61 8.79
N ARG A 165 -5.15 11.62 10.07
CA ARG A 165 -4.53 10.80 11.12
C ARG A 165 -4.72 9.30 10.83
N ALA A 166 -5.91 8.86 10.41
CA ALA A 166 -6.17 7.47 10.05
C ALA A 166 -5.36 6.97 8.84
N ILE A 167 -5.23 7.80 7.79
CA ILE A 167 -4.36 7.49 6.64
C ILE A 167 -2.89 7.41 7.08
N ARG A 168 -2.42 8.33 7.92
CA ARG A 168 -1.05 8.33 8.45
C ARG A 168 -0.75 7.12 9.35
N VAL A 169 -1.73 6.66 10.15
CA VAL A 169 -1.59 5.44 10.96
C VAL A 169 -1.48 4.20 10.08
N ARG A 170 -2.21 4.16 8.95
CA ARG A 170 -2.07 3.10 7.94
C ARG A 170 -0.66 3.05 7.33
N SER A 171 0.01 4.19 7.16
CA SER A 171 1.42 4.22 6.73
C SER A 171 2.40 3.89 7.85
N HIS A 172 2.12 4.18 9.13
CA HIS A 172 3.04 3.86 10.24
C HIS A 172 2.98 2.41 10.71
N SER A 173 1.90 1.66 10.45
CA SER A 173 1.91 0.20 10.65
C SER A 173 2.95 -0.52 9.77
N PHE A 174 3.56 0.21 8.83
CA PHE A 174 4.71 -0.22 8.02
C PHE A 174 6.06 -0.11 8.76
N GLU A 175 6.20 0.78 9.75
CA GLU A 175 7.46 1.03 10.46
C GLU A 175 7.68 0.14 11.69
N THR A 176 6.66 -0.53 12.21
CA THR A 176 6.79 -1.45 13.36
C THR A 176 7.37 -2.83 13.01
N LEU A 177 7.85 -3.04 11.78
CA LEU A 177 8.52 -4.27 11.34
C LEU A 177 9.91 -3.95 10.78
N GLY A 178 10.81 -3.40 11.59
CA GLY A 178 12.13 -3.08 11.05
C GLY A 178 13.20 -2.50 11.96
N VAL A 179 13.21 -2.76 13.28
CA VAL A 179 14.44 -2.53 14.07
C VAL A 179 14.62 -3.67 15.09
N PRO A 180 15.55 -4.61 14.87
CA PRO A 180 16.07 -5.38 15.98
C PRO A 180 16.87 -4.43 16.87
N LYS A 181 16.45 -4.27 18.14
CA LYS A 181 17.26 -3.65 19.19
C LYS A 181 18.61 -4.38 19.24
N LYS A 182 19.65 -3.70 18.75
CA LYS A 182 21.04 -4.15 18.87
C LYS A 182 21.36 -4.24 20.36
N VAL A 183 21.51 -5.47 20.86
CA VAL A 183 22.08 -5.74 22.18
C VAL A 183 23.45 -5.05 22.23
N SER A 184 23.61 -4.15 23.18
CA SER A 184 24.85 -3.43 23.46
C SER A 184 25.92 -4.43 23.92
N GLY A 185 26.78 -4.87 23.00
CA GLY A 185 28.05 -5.49 23.35
C GLY A 185 29.00 -4.42 23.88
N SER A 186 29.26 -4.44 25.19
CA SER A 186 30.34 -3.70 25.81
C SER A 186 31.67 -4.35 25.43
N THR A 187 32.53 -3.62 24.73
CA THR A 187 33.96 -3.94 24.65
C THR A 187 34.75 -2.66 24.91
N SER A 188 35.51 -2.67 25.99
CA SER A 188 36.94 -2.33 26.01
C SER A 188 37.39 -1.89 27.40
N GLN A 189 38.18 -2.72 28.09
CA GLN A 189 39.29 -2.20 28.89
C GLN A 189 40.57 -3.02 28.63
N LYS A 190 41.66 -2.25 28.54
CA LYS A 190 43.00 -2.48 28.01
C LYS A 190 43.82 -3.64 28.63
N PRO A 191 44.87 -4.10 27.94
CA PRO A 191 45.91 -4.94 28.54
C PRO A 191 46.85 -4.08 29.41
N LYS A 192 47.31 -4.63 30.53
CA LYS A 192 48.47 -4.13 31.27
C LYS A 192 49.27 -5.32 31.79
N ASP A 193 50.56 -5.29 31.48
CA ASP A 193 51.61 -6.21 31.87
C ASP A 193 51.66 -6.50 33.37
N ARG A 194 52.05 -7.73 33.73
CA ARG A 194 52.92 -7.95 34.90
C ARG A 194 53.66 -9.29 34.86
N GLU A 195 54.97 -9.16 35.01
CA GLU A 195 56.02 -10.16 35.28
C GLU A 195 55.79 -11.09 36.49
N ARG A 196 56.61 -12.16 36.50
CA ARG A 196 57.05 -13.05 37.62
C ARG A 196 56.01 -14.08 38.07
N LEU A 197 56.33 -15.37 38.23
CA LEU A 197 57.58 -16.11 38.48
C LEU A 197 57.42 -17.53 37.92
#